data_AF-A0A2W6X2U9-F1
#
_entry.id   AF-A0A2W6X2U9-F1
#
_cell.length_a   1.000
_cell.length_b   1.000
_cell.length_c   1.000
_cell.angle_alpha   90.00
_cell.angle_beta   90.00
_cell.angle_gamma   90.00
#
_symmetry.space_group_name_H-M   'P 1'
#
loop_
_entity.id
_entity.type
_entity.pdbx_description
1 polymer ?
#
loop_
_entity_poly.entity_id
_entity_poly.type
_entity_poly.pdbx_seq_one_letter_code
_entity_poly.pdbx_strand_id
1 'polypeptide(L)'
;MHVGEFRQAWDSGVALGDAWLFFAAEAARAEHENKPGFSGTIQQLLDIAGSTSRDGKLLLSTLQKVGKAHLDQMESVKLLQDALIDVIARQELLAVGIGPEGALTPIDPSAFFETAPDWENSRIQVNGALYERVRVADPVVAGVTLPPRKVVKLPRTVKVAEDKAASQVVEKEKRSKKAVTAKGKGKAKAGGKAKAPPAMTPIAPVEGQATPAPLTAAVRPAAAVHIRAAIARLMEEDAELAAMTRRSAAQKVRETMGATYEKGNGLSDPNLARHLRRECGPRMRKERDGIPDPS
;
A
#
# COMPACT_ATOMS: atom_id res chain seq x y z
N MET A 1 28.64 15.66 18.89
CA MET A 1 27.81 14.67 19.63
C MET A 1 28.74 13.70 20.33
N HIS A 2 28.49 13.41 21.59
CA HIS A 2 29.39 12.57 22.40
C HIS A 2 28.93 11.11 22.32
N VAL A 3 29.87 10.17 22.15
CA VAL A 3 29.61 8.71 22.07
C VAL A 3 28.81 8.19 23.27
N GLY A 4 28.86 8.89 24.42
CA GLY A 4 28.08 8.56 25.61
C GLY A 4 26.57 8.67 25.44
N GLU A 5 26.07 9.68 24.70
CA GLU A 5 24.63 9.91 24.49
C GLU A 5 23.98 8.75 23.72
N PHE A 6 24.69 8.22 22.72
CA PHE A 6 24.20 7.08 21.92
C PHE A 6 24.22 5.75 22.68
N ARG A 7 25.17 5.58 23.62
CA ARG A 7 25.16 4.41 24.51
C ARG A 7 23.95 4.42 25.44
N GLN A 8 23.61 5.56 26.01
CA GLN A 8 22.41 5.68 26.84
C GLN A 8 21.11 5.42 26.07
N ALA A 9 21.00 5.93 24.84
CA ALA A 9 19.88 5.63 23.93
C ALA A 9 19.78 4.14 23.61
N TRP A 10 20.93 3.46 23.46
CA TRP A 10 20.97 2.04 23.19
C TRP A 10 20.46 1.20 24.36
N ASP A 11 20.93 1.53 25.58
CA ASP A 11 20.56 0.81 26.80
C ASP A 11 19.08 1.00 27.17
N SER A 12 18.52 2.17 26.88
CA SER A 12 17.11 2.50 27.10
C SER A 12 16.18 2.17 25.92
N GLY A 13 16.73 1.85 24.75
CA GLY A 13 15.96 1.63 23.52
C GLY A 13 15.33 0.24 23.40
N VAL A 14 14.22 0.18 22.67
CA VAL A 14 13.50 -1.05 22.31
C VAL A 14 13.99 -1.55 20.95
N ALA A 15 14.13 -2.87 20.77
CA ALA A 15 14.52 -3.44 19.48
C ALA A 15 13.52 -3.04 18.38
N LEU A 16 14.01 -2.76 17.17
CA LEU A 16 13.16 -2.31 16.05
C LEU A 16 12.00 -3.29 15.79
N GLY A 17 12.26 -4.59 15.92
CA GLY A 17 11.26 -5.66 15.76
C GLY A 17 10.10 -5.62 16.74
N ASP A 18 10.27 -4.99 17.90
CA ASP A 18 9.23 -4.85 18.94
C ASP A 18 8.72 -3.41 19.09
N ALA A 19 9.49 -2.44 18.58
CA ALA A 19 9.22 -1.01 18.74
C ALA A 19 7.86 -0.59 18.16
N TRP A 20 7.40 -1.23 17.08
CA TRP A 20 6.12 -0.89 16.44
C TRP A 20 4.92 -1.15 17.36
N LEU A 21 5.01 -2.10 18.28
CA LEU A 21 3.95 -2.36 19.26
C LEU A 21 4.13 -1.48 20.50
N PHE A 22 5.37 -1.26 20.93
CA PHE A 22 5.68 -0.50 22.14
C PHE A 22 5.34 0.98 22.02
N PHE A 23 5.64 1.59 20.87
CA PHE A 23 5.39 3.01 20.60
C PHE A 23 4.08 3.28 19.84
N ALA A 24 3.28 2.24 19.59
CA ALA A 24 1.96 2.42 18.99
C ALA A 24 1.05 3.24 19.92
N ALA A 25 0.18 4.06 19.32
CA ALA A 25 -0.92 4.67 20.04
C ALA A 25 -1.78 3.60 20.71
N GLU A 26 -2.18 3.82 21.97
CA GLU A 26 -2.89 2.83 22.79
C GLU A 26 -4.13 2.27 22.10
N ALA A 27 -4.90 3.11 21.40
CA ALA A 27 -6.07 2.69 20.63
C ALA A 27 -5.71 1.73 19.49
N ALA A 28 -4.62 1.99 18.75
CA ALA A 28 -4.19 1.16 17.64
C ALA A 28 -3.61 -0.18 18.12
N ARG A 29 -2.88 -0.16 19.24
CA ARG A 29 -2.40 -1.36 19.93
C ARG A 29 -3.56 -2.24 20.40
N ALA A 30 -4.53 -1.64 21.09
CA ALA A 30 -5.72 -2.35 21.55
C ALA A 30 -6.51 -2.95 20.38
N GLU A 31 -6.63 -2.26 19.25
CA GLU A 31 -7.27 -2.81 18.05
C GLU A 31 -6.50 -4.02 17.49
N HIS A 32 -5.16 -3.97 17.50
CA HIS A 32 -4.32 -5.09 17.06
C HIS A 32 -4.44 -6.31 17.99
N GLU A 33 -4.35 -6.10 19.31
CA GLU A 33 -4.45 -7.16 20.32
C GLU A 33 -5.83 -7.83 20.36
N ASN A 34 -6.89 -7.07 20.08
CA ASN A 34 -8.26 -7.59 20.04
C ASN A 34 -8.59 -8.37 18.76
N LYS A 35 -7.74 -8.33 17.72
CA LYS A 35 -7.95 -9.14 16.52
C LYS A 35 -7.71 -10.62 16.88
N PRO A 36 -8.59 -11.54 16.43
CA PRO A 36 -8.41 -12.96 16.70
C PRO A 36 -7.09 -13.40 16.08
N GLY A 37 -6.09 -13.65 16.91
CA GLY A 37 -4.76 -14.03 16.44
C GLY A 37 -4.80 -15.32 15.64
N PHE A 38 -3.82 -15.48 14.75
CA PHE A 38 -3.64 -16.68 13.93
C PHE A 38 -3.60 -17.98 14.78
N SER A 39 -2.96 -17.94 15.95
CA SER A 39 -2.87 -19.09 16.87
C SER A 39 -4.22 -19.53 17.43
N GLY A 40 -5.07 -18.58 17.84
CA GLY A 40 -6.41 -18.88 18.34
C GLY A 40 -7.32 -19.49 17.27
N THR A 41 -7.13 -19.09 16.01
CA THR A 41 -7.87 -19.67 14.88
C THR A 41 -7.32 -21.03 14.44
N ILE A 42 -6.01 -21.28 14.56
CA ILE A 42 -5.42 -22.61 14.35
C ILE A 42 -5.94 -23.62 15.37
N GLN A 43 -6.06 -23.22 16.65
CA GLN A 43 -6.59 -24.13 17.67
C GLN A 43 -8.02 -24.56 17.34
N GLN A 44 -8.87 -23.63 16.88
CA GLN A 44 -10.21 -23.96 16.38
C GLN A 44 -10.19 -24.92 15.18
N LEU A 45 -9.21 -24.78 14.28
CA LEU A 45 -9.02 -25.72 13.17
C LEU A 45 -8.64 -27.12 13.66
N LEU A 46 -7.71 -27.21 14.62
CA LEU A 46 -7.28 -28.47 15.22
C LEU A 46 -8.43 -29.15 15.96
N ASP A 47 -9.25 -28.38 16.69
CA ASP A 47 -10.41 -28.88 17.41
C ASP A 47 -11.47 -29.44 16.44
N ILE A 48 -11.70 -28.77 15.31
CA ILE A 48 -12.63 -29.23 14.26
C ILE A 48 -12.07 -30.47 13.54
N ALA A 49 -10.77 -30.49 13.24
CA ALA A 49 -10.12 -31.63 12.59
C ALA A 49 -10.03 -32.86 13.50
N GLY A 50 -9.94 -32.67 14.81
CA GLY A 50 -9.99 -33.72 15.83
C GLY A 50 -11.40 -34.21 16.15
N SER A 51 -12.44 -33.47 15.74
CA SER A 51 -13.83 -33.91 15.89
C SER A 51 -14.15 -35.07 14.92
N THR A 52 -14.89 -36.07 15.40
CA THR A 52 -15.26 -37.28 14.63
C THR A 52 -16.22 -37.01 13.46
N SER A 53 -16.70 -35.77 13.33
CA SER A 53 -17.54 -35.31 12.23
C SER A 53 -16.68 -34.84 11.06
N ARG A 54 -16.58 -35.66 10.00
CA ARG A 54 -15.91 -35.31 8.73
C ARG A 54 -16.73 -34.33 7.90
N ASP A 55 -17.17 -33.21 8.48
CA ASP A 55 -17.91 -32.21 7.73
C ASP A 55 -16.94 -31.29 6.98
N GLY A 56 -16.52 -31.74 5.79
CA GLY A 56 -15.50 -31.06 4.97
C GLY A 56 -15.84 -29.60 4.65
N LYS A 57 -17.14 -29.23 4.64
CA LYS A 57 -17.58 -27.84 4.48
C LYS A 57 -17.22 -26.98 5.69
N LEU A 58 -17.37 -27.50 6.90
CA LEU A 58 -17.00 -26.80 8.12
C LEU A 58 -15.50 -26.55 8.16
N LEU A 59 -14.70 -27.56 7.81
CA LEU A 59 -13.24 -27.48 7.77
C LEU A 59 -12.74 -26.46 6.73
N LEU A 60 -13.31 -26.47 5.52
CA LEU A 60 -13.05 -25.45 4.49
C LEU A 60 -13.42 -24.03 4.94
N SER A 61 -14.59 -23.85 5.55
CA SER A 61 -15.02 -22.54 6.04
C SER A 61 -14.12 -22.01 7.17
N THR A 62 -13.59 -22.90 8.02
CA THR A 62 -12.68 -22.53 9.11
C THR A 62 -11.30 -22.18 8.55
N LEU A 63 -10.77 -22.96 7.60
CA LEU A 63 -9.52 -22.61 6.90
C LEU A 63 -9.58 -21.22 6.26
N GLN A 64 -10.71 -20.88 5.62
CA GLN A 64 -10.92 -19.55 5.05
C GLN A 64 -10.92 -18.45 6.14
N LYS A 65 -11.54 -18.71 7.30
CA LYS A 65 -11.51 -17.77 8.44
C LYS A 65 -10.11 -17.58 8.98
N VAL A 66 -9.33 -18.65 9.12
CA VAL A 66 -7.93 -18.59 9.60
C VAL A 66 -7.05 -17.84 8.62
N GLY A 67 -7.19 -18.12 7.33
CA GLY A 67 -6.47 -17.39 6.28
C GLY A 67 -6.80 -15.90 6.29
N LYS A 68 -8.08 -15.53 6.46
CA LYS A 68 -8.49 -14.12 6.58
C LYS A 68 -7.93 -13.47 7.85
N ALA A 69 -8.05 -14.12 9.00
CA ALA A 69 -7.53 -13.60 10.27
C ALA A 69 -6.02 -13.35 10.21
N HIS A 70 -5.27 -14.25 9.57
CA HIS A 70 -3.83 -14.07 9.34
C HIS A 70 -3.52 -12.84 8.46
N LEU A 71 -4.25 -12.67 7.36
CA LEU A 71 -4.09 -11.50 6.48
C LEU A 71 -4.42 -10.19 7.21
N ASP A 72 -5.54 -10.15 7.93
CA ASP A 72 -5.95 -8.99 8.72
C ASP A 72 -4.90 -8.66 9.80
N GLN A 73 -4.29 -9.68 10.41
CA GLN A 73 -3.18 -9.51 11.36
C GLN A 73 -1.95 -8.91 10.67
N MET A 74 -1.51 -9.45 9.53
CA MET A 74 -0.37 -8.92 8.78
C MET A 74 -0.59 -7.47 8.32
N GLU A 75 -1.79 -7.13 7.86
CA GLU A 75 -2.14 -5.77 7.46
C GLU A 75 -2.08 -4.80 8.65
N SER A 76 -2.54 -5.24 9.83
CA SER A 76 -2.46 -4.42 11.04
C SER A 76 -1.02 -4.21 11.54
N VAL A 77 -0.16 -5.25 11.48
CA VAL A 77 1.26 -5.11 11.80
C VAL A 77 1.91 -4.08 10.87
N LYS A 78 1.63 -4.18 9.57
CA LYS A 78 2.18 -3.24 8.59
C LYS A 78 1.74 -1.79 8.86
N LEU A 79 0.47 -1.58 9.22
CA LEU A 79 -0.04 -0.24 9.53
C LEU A 79 0.66 0.36 10.75
N LEU A 80 0.91 -0.44 11.79
CA LEU A 80 1.64 -0.01 12.98
C LEU A 80 3.12 0.28 12.67
N GLN A 81 3.75 -0.54 11.83
CA GLN A 81 5.11 -0.30 11.34
C GLN A 81 5.23 1.00 10.54
N ASP A 82 4.30 1.25 9.61
CA ASP A 82 4.25 2.48 8.83
C ASP A 82 4.04 3.71 9.76
N ALA A 83 3.18 3.59 10.77
CA ALA A 83 2.98 4.64 11.76
C ALA A 83 4.24 4.91 12.61
N LEU A 84 4.99 3.87 13.00
CA LEU A 84 6.27 4.05 13.69
C LEU A 84 7.28 4.79 12.81
N ILE A 85 7.38 4.42 11.53
CA ILE A 85 8.26 5.12 10.57
C ILE A 85 7.90 6.60 10.51
N ASP A 86 6.61 6.94 10.46
CA ASP A 86 6.16 8.34 10.45
C ASP A 86 6.57 9.09 11.73
N VAL A 87 6.53 8.44 12.90
CA VAL A 87 6.97 9.05 14.18
C VAL A 87 8.47 9.27 14.20
N ILE A 88 9.26 8.28 13.72
CA ILE A 88 10.72 8.41 13.56
C ILE A 88 11.05 9.54 12.56
N ALA A 89 10.31 9.63 11.45
CA ALA A 89 10.46 10.68 10.43
C ALA A 89 10.19 12.08 10.99
N ARG A 90 9.26 12.20 11.95
CA ARG A 90 9.00 13.45 12.66
C ARG A 90 10.09 13.81 13.67
N GLN A 91 11.10 12.94 13.87
CA GLN A 91 12.15 13.07 14.88
C GLN A 91 11.57 13.10 16.30
N GLU A 92 10.41 12.47 16.51
CA GLU A 92 9.85 12.29 17.85
C GLU A 92 10.53 11.10 18.56
N LEU A 93 11.04 10.14 17.78
CA LEU A 93 11.85 9.01 18.25
C LEU A 93 13.20 8.98 17.53
N LEU A 94 14.20 8.42 18.20
CA LEU A 94 15.54 8.21 17.67
C LEU A 94 15.75 6.73 17.33
N ALA A 95 16.22 6.44 16.12
CA ALA A 95 16.71 5.12 15.74
C ALA A 95 18.24 5.07 15.82
N VAL A 96 18.79 4.09 16.53
CA VAL A 96 20.24 3.88 16.69
C VAL A 96 20.57 2.43 16.33
N GLY A 97 21.63 2.22 15.55
CA GLY A 97 22.09 0.89 15.15
C GLY A 97 23.59 0.73 15.29
N ILE A 98 24.07 -0.51 15.22
CA ILE A 98 25.49 -0.81 15.11
C ILE A 98 25.86 -0.78 13.62
N GLY A 99 26.66 0.20 13.23
CA GLY A 99 27.14 0.33 11.85
C GLY A 99 28.27 -0.65 11.50
N PRO A 100 28.79 -0.61 10.26
CA PRO A 100 29.85 -1.51 9.79
C PRO A 100 31.17 -1.36 10.55
N GLU A 101 31.43 -0.18 11.14
CA GLU A 101 32.61 0.06 11.98
C GLU A 101 32.45 -0.48 13.41
N GLY A 102 31.31 -1.11 13.72
CA GLY A 102 30.97 -1.57 15.08
C GLY A 102 30.58 -0.44 16.04
N ALA A 103 30.60 0.81 15.59
CA ALA A 103 30.16 1.96 16.36
C ALA A 103 28.64 2.07 16.39
N LEU A 104 28.11 2.55 17.52
CA LEU A 104 26.72 2.94 17.67
C LEU A 104 26.50 4.27 16.95
N THR A 105 25.63 4.24 15.96
CA THR A 105 25.42 5.38 15.05
C THR A 105 23.91 5.66 14.93
N PRO A 106 23.49 6.93 15.03
CA PRO A 106 22.12 7.31 14.75
C PRO A 106 21.79 7.07 13.27
N ILE A 107 20.62 6.52 13.00
CA ILE A 107 20.13 6.26 11.66
C ILE A 107 19.27 7.44 11.21
N ASP A 108 19.54 7.97 10.01
CA ASP A 108 18.71 9.00 9.41
C ASP A 108 17.29 8.46 9.19
N PRO A 109 16.23 9.14 9.69
CA PRO A 109 14.85 8.74 9.46
C PRO A 109 14.49 8.54 7.98
N SER A 110 15.15 9.26 7.08
CA SER A 110 14.94 9.16 5.62
C SER A 110 15.23 7.74 5.09
N ALA A 111 16.15 7.03 5.75
CA ALA A 111 16.56 5.68 5.34
C ALA A 111 15.41 4.65 5.39
N PHE A 112 14.43 4.85 6.27
CA PHE A 112 13.26 3.98 6.42
C PHE A 112 12.28 4.09 5.23
N PHE A 113 12.37 5.17 4.45
CA PHE A 113 11.58 5.34 3.22
C PHE A 113 12.32 4.83 1.98
N GLU A 114 13.64 4.90 1.98
CA GLU A 114 14.48 4.44 0.88
C GLU A 114 14.62 2.92 0.85
N THR A 115 14.72 2.31 2.04
CA THR A 115 14.92 0.88 2.19
C THR A 115 13.92 0.28 3.17
N ALA A 116 13.39 -0.89 2.82
CA ALA A 116 12.51 -1.62 3.72
C ALA A 116 13.35 -2.20 4.88
N PRO A 117 13.09 -1.82 6.14
CA PRO A 117 13.79 -2.41 7.27
C PRO A 117 13.43 -3.89 7.43
N ASP A 118 14.41 -4.68 7.87
CA ASP A 118 14.21 -6.04 8.32
C ASP A 118 13.78 -5.98 9.80
N TRP A 119 12.47 -5.94 10.00
CA TRP A 119 11.85 -5.87 11.33
C TRP A 119 12.20 -7.08 12.19
N GLU A 120 12.22 -8.29 11.62
CA GLU A 120 12.44 -9.54 12.36
C GLU A 120 13.85 -9.59 12.96
N ASN A 121 14.86 -9.19 12.18
CA ASN A 121 16.25 -9.19 12.63
C ASN A 121 16.71 -7.85 13.21
N SER A 122 15.83 -6.85 13.25
CA SER A 122 16.15 -5.46 13.62
C SER A 122 17.35 -4.93 12.82
N ARG A 123 17.27 -4.95 11.49
CA ARG A 123 18.33 -4.48 10.59
C ARG A 123 17.78 -3.49 9.57
N ILE A 124 18.64 -2.58 9.11
CA ILE A 124 18.31 -1.67 8.01
C ILE A 124 19.56 -1.41 7.17
N GLN A 125 19.40 -1.23 5.86
CA GLN A 125 20.51 -0.91 4.98
C GLN A 125 20.45 0.58 4.60
N VAL A 126 21.48 1.35 4.92
CA VAL A 126 21.52 2.79 4.65
C VAL A 126 22.74 3.08 3.79
N ASN A 127 22.53 3.64 2.59
CA ASN A 127 23.61 3.96 1.65
C ASN A 127 24.56 2.76 1.37
N GLY A 128 23.99 1.55 1.30
CA GLY A 128 24.75 0.31 1.09
C GLY A 128 25.38 -0.30 2.34
N ALA A 129 25.45 0.43 3.46
CA ALA A 129 25.93 -0.09 4.74
C ALA A 129 24.80 -0.77 5.52
N LEU A 130 25.06 -1.95 6.07
CA LEU A 130 24.13 -2.66 6.94
C LEU A 130 24.28 -2.17 8.38
N TYR A 131 23.16 -1.77 8.98
CA TYR A 131 23.06 -1.45 10.39
C TYR A 131 22.37 -2.61 11.09
N GLU A 132 23.02 -3.17 12.09
CA GLU A 132 22.51 -4.31 12.85
C GLU A 132 21.96 -3.90 14.22
N ARG A 133 21.08 -4.75 14.77
CA ARG A 133 20.53 -4.63 16.12
C ARG A 133 19.84 -3.28 16.36
N VAL A 134 19.23 -2.70 15.34
CA VAL A 134 18.60 -1.37 15.39
C VAL A 134 17.63 -1.29 16.57
N ARG A 135 17.74 -0.21 17.35
CA ARG A 135 16.87 0.11 18.47
C ARG A 135 16.22 1.47 18.27
N VAL A 136 15.03 1.63 18.83
CA VAL A 136 14.24 2.86 18.84
C VAL A 136 14.09 3.34 20.28
N ALA A 137 14.39 4.61 20.53
CA ALA A 137 14.34 5.21 21.85
C ALA A 137 13.68 6.59 21.82
N ASP A 138 13.05 6.97 22.93
CA ASP A 138 12.61 8.35 23.15
C ASP A 138 13.83 9.23 23.46
N PRO A 139 14.06 10.32 22.70
CA PRO A 139 15.21 11.20 22.91
C PRO A 139 15.26 11.80 24.32
N VAL A 140 14.11 12.05 24.96
CA VAL A 140 14.02 12.63 26.30
C VAL A 140 14.52 11.64 27.34
N VAL A 141 14.08 10.39 27.25
CA VAL A 141 14.50 9.31 28.17
C VAL A 141 15.98 8.97 27.97
N ALA A 142 16.43 9.01 26.71
CA ALA A 142 17.82 8.75 26.35
C ALA A 142 18.77 9.91 26.73
N GLY A 143 18.26 11.06 27.17
CA GLY A 143 19.08 12.25 27.44
C GLY A 143 19.76 12.82 26.19
N VAL A 144 19.27 12.47 24.99
CA VAL A 144 19.85 12.88 23.72
C VAL A 144 19.18 14.17 23.27
N THR A 145 19.95 15.25 23.18
CA THR A 145 19.44 16.50 22.61
C THR A 145 19.42 16.37 21.09
N LEU A 146 18.22 16.23 20.50
CA LEU A 146 18.08 16.22 19.06
C LEU A 146 18.51 17.56 18.46
N PRO A 147 19.18 17.56 17.29
CA PRO A 147 19.52 18.80 16.61
C PRO A 147 18.25 19.63 16.37
N PRO A 148 18.32 20.96 16.54
CA PRO A 148 17.14 21.81 16.40
C PRO A 148 16.53 21.64 15.01
N ARG A 149 15.24 21.30 14.99
CA ARG A 149 14.46 21.09 13.78
C ARG A 149 14.60 22.36 12.91
N LYS A 150 15.19 22.25 11.72
CA LYS A 150 15.06 23.30 10.71
C LYS A 150 13.59 23.33 10.30
N VAL A 151 12.79 24.15 10.98
CA VAL A 151 11.41 24.41 10.57
C VAL A 151 11.48 25.10 9.23
N VAL A 152 11.38 24.33 8.16
CA VAL A 152 11.18 24.87 6.82
C VAL A 152 9.82 25.57 6.87
N LYS A 153 9.81 26.89 7.02
CA LYS A 153 8.60 27.70 6.91
C LYS A 153 8.08 27.54 5.48
N LEU A 154 7.15 26.63 5.28
CA LEU A 154 6.39 26.61 4.02
C LEU A 154 5.64 27.94 3.89
N PRO A 155 5.73 28.64 2.75
CA PRO A 155 5.02 29.89 2.54
C PRO A 155 3.51 29.65 2.62
N ARG A 156 2.86 30.20 3.65
CA ARG A 156 1.40 30.25 3.76
C ARG A 156 0.85 31.30 2.80
N THR A 157 0.44 30.88 1.62
CA THR A 157 -0.52 31.58 0.74
C THR A 157 -1.22 30.47 -0.04
N VAL A 158 -2.54 30.33 -0.03
CA VAL A 158 -3.47 31.16 -0.82
C VAL A 158 -4.80 31.37 -0.07
N LYS A 159 -5.30 32.61 -0.09
CA LYS A 159 -6.67 32.97 0.31
C LYS A 159 -7.64 32.39 -0.72
N VAL A 160 -8.50 31.46 -0.32
CA VAL A 160 -9.63 31.03 -1.16
C VAL A 160 -10.72 32.08 -1.00
N ALA A 161 -11.04 32.78 -2.10
CA ALA A 161 -12.20 33.63 -2.19
C ALA A 161 -13.46 32.74 -2.26
N GLU A 162 -14.37 32.95 -1.32
CA GLU A 162 -15.76 32.48 -1.41
C GLU A 162 -16.43 33.22 -2.57
N ASP A 163 -17.04 32.47 -3.50
CA ASP A 163 -18.02 33.03 -4.41
C ASP A 163 -19.34 32.26 -4.29
N LYS A 164 -20.39 33.02 -3.97
CA LYS A 164 -21.79 32.63 -3.77
C LYS A 164 -22.60 33.15 -4.95
N ALA A 165 -23.33 32.28 -5.66
CA ALA A 165 -24.54 32.63 -6.44
C ALA A 165 -25.28 31.34 -6.84
N ALA A 166 -26.49 31.07 -6.31
CA ALA A 166 -27.82 31.39 -6.89
C ALA A 166 -28.13 30.59 -8.18
N SER A 167 -28.98 29.55 -8.18
CA SER A 167 -30.46 29.48 -8.05
C SER A 167 -31.26 29.68 -9.35
N GLN A 168 -32.09 28.65 -9.65
CA GLN A 168 -33.38 28.60 -10.39
C GLN A 168 -33.41 28.60 -11.94
N VAL A 169 -34.20 27.66 -12.51
CA VAL A 169 -35.35 27.85 -13.44
C VAL A 169 -35.82 26.48 -14.02
N VAL A 170 -36.99 25.98 -13.60
CA VAL A 170 -38.28 25.74 -14.32
C VAL A 170 -38.43 24.47 -15.20
N GLU A 171 -39.13 23.48 -14.63
CA GLU A 171 -40.35 22.78 -15.10
C GLU A 171 -40.75 22.80 -16.60
N LYS A 172 -40.85 21.61 -17.26
CA LYS A 172 -42.09 21.05 -17.90
C LYS A 172 -41.88 19.80 -18.77
N GLU A 173 -42.69 18.77 -18.49
CA GLU A 173 -43.65 18.15 -19.44
C GLU A 173 -43.42 16.75 -20.08
N LYS A 174 -44.44 15.90 -19.82
CA LYS A 174 -45.08 14.80 -20.60
C LYS A 174 -44.45 13.40 -20.74
N ARG A 175 -45.06 12.48 -19.96
CA ARG A 175 -45.78 11.25 -20.37
C ARG A 175 -45.38 10.59 -21.71
N SER A 176 -44.95 9.32 -21.65
CA SER A 176 -45.62 8.25 -22.40
C SER A 176 -45.38 6.87 -21.78
N LYS A 177 -46.47 6.10 -21.68
CA LYS A 177 -46.55 4.70 -21.26
C LYS A 177 -46.07 3.79 -22.39
N LYS A 178 -45.36 2.70 -22.08
CA LYS A 178 -45.70 1.36 -22.63
C LYS A 178 -44.99 0.21 -21.90
N ALA A 179 -45.80 -0.76 -21.50
CA ALA A 179 -45.40 -2.07 -21.04
C ALA A 179 -44.75 -2.90 -22.16
N VAL A 180 -44.00 -3.96 -21.81
CA VAL A 180 -44.32 -5.36 -22.14
C VAL A 180 -43.18 -6.31 -21.72
N THR A 181 -43.65 -7.43 -21.18
CA THR A 181 -43.05 -8.68 -20.71
C THR A 181 -42.12 -9.46 -21.66
N ALA A 182 -41.33 -10.37 -21.07
CA ALA A 182 -41.05 -11.78 -21.45
C ALA A 182 -39.54 -12.09 -21.41
N LYS A 183 -39.01 -12.86 -20.45
CA LYS A 183 -39.06 -14.34 -20.35
C LYS A 183 -38.55 -15.03 -21.63
N GLY A 184 -37.25 -15.34 -21.65
CA GLY A 184 -36.60 -16.16 -22.67
C GLY A 184 -35.55 -17.09 -22.07
N LYS A 185 -35.99 -18.29 -21.67
CA LYS A 185 -35.17 -19.45 -21.32
C LYS A 185 -34.67 -20.05 -22.63
N GLY A 186 -33.36 -20.08 -22.88
CA GLY A 186 -32.76 -20.68 -24.06
C GLY A 186 -31.59 -21.59 -23.68
N LYS A 187 -31.86 -22.89 -23.61
CA LYS A 187 -30.91 -23.98 -23.38
C LYS A 187 -30.51 -24.52 -24.75
N ALA A 188 -29.23 -24.55 -25.11
CA ALA A 188 -28.75 -25.35 -26.23
C ALA A 188 -27.32 -25.88 -26.00
N LYS A 189 -27.21 -27.21 -26.06
CA LYS A 189 -25.99 -28.01 -26.16
C LYS A 189 -25.48 -27.98 -27.61
N ALA A 190 -24.17 -27.88 -27.80
CA ALA A 190 -23.38 -28.54 -28.84
C ALA A 190 -21.90 -28.35 -28.42
N GLY A 191 -21.05 -29.35 -28.26
CA GLY A 191 -20.85 -30.51 -29.13
C GLY A 191 -19.70 -30.25 -30.11
N GLY A 192 -18.53 -29.82 -29.62
CA GLY A 192 -17.34 -29.54 -30.44
C GLY A 192 -16.27 -30.62 -30.27
N LYS A 193 -16.09 -31.44 -31.31
CA LYS A 193 -14.99 -32.41 -31.46
C LYS A 193 -13.64 -31.68 -31.44
N ALA A 194 -12.74 -32.07 -30.53
CA ALA A 194 -11.34 -31.65 -30.55
C ALA A 194 -10.60 -32.42 -31.66
N LYS A 195 -10.04 -31.67 -32.61
CA LYS A 195 -9.13 -32.15 -33.66
C LYS A 195 -7.70 -32.06 -33.08
N ALA A 196 -6.97 -33.16 -33.10
CA ALA A 196 -5.59 -33.23 -32.62
C ALA A 196 -4.69 -32.24 -33.40
N PRO A 197 -3.77 -31.53 -32.73
CA PRO A 197 -2.76 -30.72 -33.41
C PRO A 197 -1.65 -31.61 -34.02
N PRO A 198 -1.06 -31.22 -35.16
CA PRO A 198 0.06 -31.94 -35.78
C PRO A 198 1.35 -31.79 -34.97
N ALA A 199 2.21 -32.80 -35.12
CA ALA A 199 3.51 -32.95 -34.48
C ALA A 199 4.44 -31.75 -34.72
N MET A 200 5.07 -31.28 -33.64
CA MET A 200 6.13 -30.29 -33.68
C MET A 200 7.44 -30.92 -34.16
N THR A 201 8.06 -30.29 -35.15
CA THR A 201 9.46 -30.46 -35.50
C THR A 201 10.37 -29.84 -34.43
N PRO A 202 11.53 -30.45 -34.11
CA PRO A 202 12.48 -29.87 -33.18
C PRO A 202 13.22 -28.69 -33.81
N ILE A 203 13.15 -27.53 -33.16
CA ILE A 203 13.94 -26.33 -33.46
C ILE A 203 15.31 -26.50 -32.76
N ALA A 204 16.38 -26.31 -33.52
CA ALA A 204 17.76 -26.37 -33.04
C ALA A 204 18.04 -25.30 -31.95
N PRO A 205 18.96 -25.56 -31.00
CA PRO A 205 19.28 -24.63 -29.93
C PRO A 205 20.02 -23.40 -30.50
N VAL A 206 19.42 -22.22 -30.33
CA VAL A 206 20.09 -20.94 -30.58
C VAL A 206 20.86 -20.56 -29.32
N GLU A 207 22.18 -20.53 -29.44
CA GLU A 207 23.11 -20.11 -28.40
C GLU A 207 22.98 -18.59 -28.11
N GLY A 208 22.86 -18.26 -26.83
CA GLY A 208 23.61 -17.17 -26.21
C GLY A 208 23.23 -15.71 -26.55
N GLN A 209 22.03 -15.25 -26.16
CA GLN A 209 21.86 -13.84 -25.77
C GLN A 209 21.38 -13.76 -24.32
N ALA A 210 22.27 -13.27 -23.45
CA ALA A 210 22.02 -13.05 -22.05
C ALA A 210 20.85 -12.08 -21.87
N THR A 211 19.73 -12.61 -21.39
CA THR A 211 18.59 -11.83 -20.92
C THR A 211 18.98 -11.20 -19.58
N PRO A 212 18.88 -9.88 -19.38
CA PRO A 212 19.10 -9.30 -18.06
C PRO A 212 18.08 -9.90 -17.07
N ALA A 213 18.58 -10.31 -15.92
CA ALA A 213 17.78 -10.93 -14.87
C ALA A 213 16.58 -10.03 -14.50
N PRO A 214 15.36 -10.59 -14.32
CA PRO A 214 14.22 -9.81 -13.89
C PRO A 214 14.52 -9.22 -12.50
N LEU A 215 14.47 -7.88 -12.40
CA LEU A 215 14.54 -7.16 -11.14
C LEU A 215 13.57 -7.79 -10.14
N THR A 216 14.12 -8.22 -9.01
CA THR A 216 13.45 -9.01 -7.97
C THR A 216 12.32 -8.21 -7.31
N ALA A 217 11.32 -8.93 -6.79
CA ALA A 217 10.06 -8.39 -6.26
C ALA A 217 10.19 -7.35 -5.11
N ALA A 218 11.40 -7.13 -4.58
CA ALA A 218 11.70 -6.19 -3.50
C ALA A 218 11.66 -4.70 -3.93
N VAL A 219 11.71 -4.39 -5.23
CA VAL A 219 11.66 -2.98 -5.74
C VAL A 219 10.21 -2.44 -5.87
N ARG A 220 9.21 -3.30 -5.66
CA ARG A 220 7.78 -2.94 -5.85
C ARG A 220 7.18 -1.91 -4.87
N PRO A 221 7.57 -1.82 -3.58
CA PRO A 221 6.96 -0.86 -2.66
C PRO A 221 7.37 0.59 -2.98
N ALA A 222 8.62 0.84 -3.38
CA ALA A 222 9.11 2.17 -3.69
C ALA A 222 8.35 2.82 -4.86
N ALA A 223 8.11 2.07 -5.94
CA ALA A 223 7.37 2.56 -7.10
C ALA A 223 5.93 3.01 -6.74
N ALA A 224 5.27 2.31 -5.81
CA ALA A 224 3.91 2.66 -5.40
C ALA A 224 3.85 4.00 -4.65
N VAL A 225 4.86 4.31 -3.83
CA VAL A 225 4.96 5.58 -3.11
C VAL A 225 5.17 6.74 -4.08
N HIS A 226 6.10 6.59 -5.05
CA HIS A 226 6.34 7.62 -6.06
C HIS A 226 5.12 7.87 -6.97
N ILE A 227 4.39 6.82 -7.35
CA ILE A 227 3.15 6.95 -8.13
C ILE A 227 2.10 7.74 -7.35
N ARG A 228 1.90 7.46 -6.06
CA ARG A 228 0.92 8.20 -5.23
C ARG A 228 1.33 9.66 -5.06
N ALA A 229 2.60 9.92 -4.78
CA ALA A 229 3.11 11.29 -4.67
C ALA A 229 2.94 12.08 -5.97
N ALA A 230 3.18 11.45 -7.13
CA ALA A 230 2.96 12.08 -8.43
C ALA A 230 1.47 12.36 -8.70
N ILE A 231 0.57 11.44 -8.34
CA ILE A 231 -0.88 11.64 -8.46
C ILE A 231 -1.35 12.78 -7.54
N ALA A 232 -0.88 12.84 -6.29
CA ALA A 232 -1.23 13.89 -5.35
C ALA A 232 -0.81 15.28 -5.87
N ARG A 233 0.44 15.41 -6.35
CA ARG A 233 0.91 16.65 -7.00
C ARG A 233 0.06 17.04 -8.19
N LEU A 234 -0.26 16.09 -9.07
CA LEU A 234 -1.12 16.36 -10.22
C LEU A 234 -2.55 16.75 -9.82
N MET A 235 -3.09 16.25 -8.71
CA MET A 235 -4.40 16.68 -8.21
C MET A 235 -4.39 18.10 -7.63
N GLU A 236 -3.25 18.56 -7.11
CA GLU A 236 -3.06 19.95 -6.65
C GLU A 236 -2.85 20.92 -7.82
N GLU A 237 -2.09 20.51 -8.83
CA GLU A 237 -1.75 21.34 -10.00
C GLU A 237 -2.87 21.38 -11.05
N ASP A 238 -3.59 20.27 -11.23
CA ASP A 238 -4.58 20.11 -12.29
C ASP A 238 -5.89 19.48 -11.77
N ALA A 239 -6.87 20.36 -11.52
CA ALA A 239 -8.21 19.95 -11.12
C ALA A 239 -8.92 19.08 -12.18
N GLU A 240 -8.50 19.13 -13.44
CA GLU A 240 -9.07 18.31 -14.52
C GLU A 240 -8.59 16.86 -14.50
N LEU A 241 -7.56 16.51 -13.71
CA LEU A 241 -7.01 15.15 -13.67
C LEU A 241 -8.09 14.10 -13.35
N ALA A 242 -9.00 14.41 -12.41
CA ALA A 242 -10.13 13.54 -12.07
C ALA A 242 -11.17 13.46 -13.24
N ALA A 243 -11.29 14.54 -14.01
CA ALA A 243 -12.14 14.69 -15.20
C ALA A 243 -11.52 14.14 -16.50
N MET A 244 -10.25 13.71 -16.49
CA MET A 244 -9.63 12.99 -17.61
C MET A 244 -9.93 11.49 -17.65
N THR A 245 -9.92 10.91 -18.86
CA THR A 245 -10.00 9.44 -18.99
C THR A 245 -8.81 8.78 -18.29
N ARG A 246 -8.98 7.57 -17.76
CA ARG A 246 -7.91 6.86 -17.02
C ARG A 246 -6.64 6.69 -17.85
N ARG A 247 -6.77 6.56 -19.17
CA ARG A 247 -5.62 6.41 -20.08
C ARG A 247 -4.83 7.72 -20.17
N SER A 248 -5.53 8.83 -20.38
CA SER A 248 -4.92 10.17 -20.43
C SER A 248 -4.29 10.55 -19.08
N ALA A 249 -4.99 10.29 -17.98
CA ALA A 249 -4.46 10.53 -16.63
C ALA A 249 -3.22 9.66 -16.34
N ALA A 250 -3.22 8.38 -16.73
CA ALA A 250 -2.04 7.52 -16.58
C ALA A 250 -0.85 8.02 -17.39
N GLN A 251 -1.07 8.56 -18.59
CA GLN A 251 -0.02 9.17 -19.40
C GLN A 251 0.53 10.45 -18.73
N LYS A 252 -0.35 11.31 -18.21
CA LYS A 252 0.06 12.52 -17.49
C LYS A 252 0.90 12.20 -16.25
N VAL A 253 0.53 11.16 -15.50
CA VAL A 253 1.33 10.66 -14.37
C VAL A 253 2.74 10.23 -14.81
N ARG A 254 2.88 9.54 -15.95
CA ARG A 254 4.20 9.16 -16.48
C ARG A 254 5.04 10.37 -16.88
N GLU A 255 4.41 11.35 -17.52
CA GLU A 255 5.05 12.60 -17.93
C GLU A 255 5.56 13.39 -16.71
N THR A 256 4.74 13.53 -15.66
CA THR A 256 5.13 14.18 -14.39
C THR A 256 6.27 13.45 -13.68
N MET A 257 6.30 12.12 -13.76
CA MET A 257 7.40 11.32 -13.21
C MET A 257 8.66 11.34 -14.08
N GLY A 258 8.60 11.87 -15.31
CA GLY A 258 9.70 11.83 -16.27
C GLY A 258 10.09 10.39 -16.66
N ALA A 259 9.15 9.44 -16.56
CA ALA A 259 9.45 8.01 -16.70
C ALA A 259 8.69 7.39 -17.86
N THR A 260 9.41 6.66 -18.72
CA THR A 260 8.81 5.84 -19.78
C THR A 260 8.28 4.52 -19.23
N TYR A 261 7.28 3.96 -19.91
CA TYR A 261 6.77 2.64 -19.54
C TYR A 261 7.76 1.55 -19.97
N GLU A 262 8.27 0.80 -19.00
CA GLU A 262 9.06 -0.41 -19.21
C GLU A 262 8.39 -1.60 -18.53
N LYS A 263 8.44 -2.76 -19.18
CA LYS A 263 7.82 -3.98 -18.64
C LYS A 263 8.49 -4.36 -17.32
N GLY A 264 7.79 -4.16 -16.21
CA GLY A 264 8.24 -4.52 -14.87
C GLY A 264 8.38 -3.34 -13.90
N ASN A 265 8.42 -2.10 -14.40
CA ASN A 265 8.62 -0.90 -13.56
C ASN A 265 7.36 -0.43 -12.80
N GLY A 266 6.22 -1.14 -12.96
CA GLY A 266 4.97 -0.80 -12.30
C GLY A 266 4.20 0.37 -12.93
N LEU A 267 4.70 1.01 -13.98
CA LEU A 267 4.03 2.13 -14.66
C LEU A 267 3.08 1.67 -15.78
N SER A 268 2.55 0.44 -15.72
CA SER A 268 1.59 -0.05 -16.73
C SER A 268 0.23 0.65 -16.59
N ASP A 269 -0.49 0.82 -17.71
CA ASP A 269 -1.83 1.44 -17.73
C ASP A 269 -2.77 0.81 -16.68
N PRO A 270 -2.86 -0.54 -16.55
CA PRO A 270 -3.73 -1.15 -15.55
C PRO A 270 -3.32 -0.84 -14.11
N ASN A 271 -2.02 -0.73 -13.83
CA ASN A 271 -1.54 -0.46 -12.48
C ASN A 271 -1.79 1.00 -12.09
N LEU A 272 -1.41 1.94 -12.96
CA LEU A 272 -1.68 3.38 -12.75
C LEU A 272 -3.19 3.63 -12.62
N ALA A 273 -4.02 2.96 -13.42
CA ALA A 273 -5.47 3.05 -13.30
C ALA A 273 -6.02 2.56 -11.94
N ARG A 274 -5.35 1.61 -11.26
CA ARG A 274 -5.74 1.20 -9.89
C ARG A 274 -5.41 2.28 -8.88
N HIS A 275 -4.22 2.89 -8.97
CA HIS A 275 -3.82 3.99 -8.10
C HIS A 275 -4.72 5.21 -8.29
N LEU A 276 -4.95 5.64 -9.53
CA LEU A 276 -5.86 6.74 -9.85
C LEU A 276 -7.29 6.51 -9.32
N ARG A 277 -7.80 5.28 -9.34
CA ARG A 277 -9.12 4.98 -8.75
C ARG A 277 -9.15 5.10 -7.23
N ARG A 278 -8.04 4.80 -6.55
CA ARG A 278 -7.94 4.90 -5.09
C ARG A 278 -7.86 6.35 -4.65
N GLU A 279 -7.01 7.14 -5.30
CA GLU A 279 -6.76 8.54 -4.93
C GLU A 279 -7.85 9.49 -5.44
N CYS A 280 -8.24 9.39 -6.73
CA CYS A 280 -9.26 10.27 -7.31
C CYS A 280 -10.69 9.74 -7.10
N GLY A 281 -10.85 8.60 -6.42
CA GLY A 281 -12.12 7.92 -6.21
C GLY A 281 -12.69 7.21 -7.46
N PRO A 282 -13.77 6.43 -7.29
CA PRO A 282 -14.53 5.96 -8.42
C PRO A 282 -15.12 7.17 -9.13
N ARG A 283 -14.75 7.38 -10.40
CA ARG A 283 -15.52 8.27 -11.28
C ARG A 283 -16.99 7.92 -11.10
N MET A 284 -17.74 8.81 -10.45
CA MET A 284 -19.17 8.87 -10.69
C MET A 284 -19.27 8.96 -12.21
N ARG A 285 -19.95 8.01 -12.83
CA ARG A 285 -20.34 8.14 -14.24
C ARG A 285 -21.30 9.32 -14.30
N LYS A 286 -20.79 10.54 -14.16
CA LYS A 286 -21.57 11.75 -14.33
C LYS A 286 -21.83 11.83 -15.83
N GLU A 287 -23.07 11.51 -16.16
CA GLU A 287 -23.79 11.98 -17.34
C GLU A 287 -23.07 11.75 -18.67
N ARG A 288 -22.82 10.47 -19.01
CA ARG A 288 -22.76 10.11 -20.44
C ARG A 288 -24.13 9.81 -21.04
N ASP A 289 -25.13 9.70 -20.18
CA ASP A 289 -26.54 9.66 -20.53
C ASP A 289 -27.14 10.85 -19.79
N GLY A 290 -27.54 11.91 -20.51
CA GLY A 290 -28.23 13.07 -19.94
C GLY A 290 -29.62 12.70 -19.41
N ILE A 291 -29.66 11.83 -18.40
CA ILE A 291 -30.87 11.42 -17.69
C ILE A 291 -30.88 12.27 -16.41
N PRO A 292 -31.68 13.34 -16.35
CA PRO A 292 -31.80 14.14 -15.14
C PRO A 292 -32.33 13.27 -14.00
N ASP A 293 -31.73 13.45 -12.83
CA ASP A 293 -32.07 12.80 -11.56
C ASP A 293 -33.54 13.08 -11.21
N PRO A 294 -34.43 12.07 -11.05
CA PRO A 294 -35.82 12.30 -10.72
C PRO A 294 -35.95 12.68 -9.24
N SER A 295 -36.00 13.99 -8.96
CA SER A 295 -36.49 14.55 -7.70
C SER A 295 -38.02 14.62 -7.69
#